data_AF-A0A221MAQ3-F1
#
_entry.id   AF-A0A221MAQ3-F1
#
_cell.length_a   1.000
_cell.length_b   1.000
_cell.length_c   1.000
_cell.angle_alpha   90.00
_cell.angle_beta   90.00
_cell.angle_gamma   90.00
#
_symmetry.space_group_name_H-M   'P 1'
#
loop_
_entity.id
_entity.type
_entity.pdbx_description
1 polymer ?
#
loop_
_entity_poly.entity_id
_entity_poly.type
_entity_poly.pdbx_seq_one_letter_code
_entity_poly.pdbx_strand_id
1 'polypeptide(L)' 'METVIEKYEKEIEGTTVSITVKKTNNKESSYYAISSLNVDGAGKTIEEAKGKCESATKMQILMSGI' A
#
# COMPACT_ATOMS: atom_id res chain seq x y z
N MET A 1 0.04 18.88 0.19
CA MET A 1 1.28 18.42 -0.48
C MET A 1 1.44 16.95 -0.18
N GLU A 2 1.63 16.13 -1.22
CA GLU A 2 1.87 14.69 -1.09
C GLU A 2 3.33 14.43 -1.40
N THR A 3 4.03 13.72 -0.52
CA THR A 3 5.45 13.39 -0.68
C THR A 3 5.60 11.88 -0.73
N VAL A 4 6.21 11.37 -1.79
CA VAL A 4 6.62 9.96 -1.83
C VAL A 4 7.74 9.78 -0.82
N ILE A 5 7.52 8.89 0.14
CA ILE A 5 8.49 8.57 1.19
C ILE A 5 9.38 7.42 0.71
N GLU A 6 8.74 6.40 0.14
CA GLU A 6 9.39 5.13 -0.16
C GLU A 6 8.68 4.42 -1.31
N LYS A 7 9.44 3.65 -2.07
CA LYS A 7 8.94 2.69 -3.05
C LYS A 7 9.70 1.39 -2.87
N TYR A 8 8.99 0.27 -2.86
CA TYR A 8 9.61 -1.04 -2.76
C TYR A 8 8.77 -2.07 -3.52
N GLU A 9 9.39 -3.19 -3.85
CA GLU A 9 8.71 -4.34 -4.42
C GLU A 9 8.58 -5.41 -3.35
N LYS A 10 7.43 -6.10 -3.33
CA LYS A 10 7.16 -7.19 -2.40
C LYS A 10 6.42 -8.30 -3.11
N GLU A 11 6.84 -9.53 -2.86
CA GLU A 11 6.10 -10.70 -3.29
C GLU A 11 4.93 -10.96 -2.33
N ILE A 12 3.71 -11.02 -2.87
CA ILE A 12 2.47 -11.31 -2.15
C ILE A 12 1.76 -12.43 -2.90
N GLU A 13 1.57 -13.59 -2.25
CA GLU A 13 0.97 -14.79 -2.85
C GLU A 13 1.58 -15.18 -4.21
N GLY A 14 2.90 -15.09 -4.36
CA GLY A 14 3.60 -15.42 -5.62
C GLY A 14 3.52 -14.35 -6.71
N THR A 15 2.86 -13.22 -6.44
CA THR A 15 2.82 -12.05 -7.34
C THR A 15 3.75 -10.96 -6.83
N THR A 16 4.68 -10.49 -7.66
CA THR A 16 5.49 -9.31 -7.34
C THR A 16 4.67 -8.05 -7.50
N VAL A 17 4.52 -7.30 -6.40
CA VAL A 17 3.74 -6.07 -6.33
C VAL A 17 4.66 -4.91 -5.96
N SER A 18 4.59 -3.81 -6.70
CA SER A 18 5.29 -2.57 -6.34
C SER A 18 4.39 -1.74 -5.41
N ILE A 19 4.90 -1.34 -4.25
CA ILE A 19 4.19 -0.53 -3.26
C ILE A 19 4.86 0.83 -3.16
N THR A 20 4.07 1.90 -3.30
CA THR A 20 4.50 3.29 -3.13
C THR A 20 3.87 3.86 -1.85
N VAL A 21 4.71 4.30 -0.93
CA VAL A 21 4.28 4.97 0.31
C VAL A 21 4.39 6.48 0.16
N LYS A 22 3.31 7.17 0.48
CA LYS A 22 3.17 8.62 0.42
C LYS A 22 2.78 9.17 1.79
N LYS A 23 3.35 10.32 2.15
CA LYS A 23 2.88 11.16 3.25
C LYS A 23 1.97 12.23 2.69
N THR A 24 0.83 12.46 3.33
CA THR A 24 0.00 13.63 3.04
C THR A 24 -0.35 14.34 4.34
N ASN A 25 -0.35 15.67 4.31
CA ASN A 25 -0.81 16.49 5.43
C ASN A 25 -2.27 16.95 5.23
N ASN A 26 -2.96 16.45 4.20
CA ASN A 26 -4.25 16.98 3.73
C ASN A 26 -5.41 15.99 3.86
N LYS A 27 -5.22 14.84 4.52
CA LYS A 27 -6.25 13.82 4.72
C LYS A 27 -6.26 13.38 6.19
N GLU A 28 -7.32 12.67 6.59
CA GLU A 28 -7.48 12.12 7.95
C GLU A 28 -6.33 11.19 8.39
N SER A 29 -5.69 10.50 7.44
CA SER A 29 -4.50 9.69 7.68
C SER A 29 -3.25 10.38 7.14
N SER A 30 -2.17 10.34 7.92
CA SER A 30 -0.90 10.98 7.55
C SER A 30 -0.11 10.19 6.50
N TYR A 31 -0.35 8.87 6.40
CA TYR A 31 0.39 7.96 5.53
C TYR A 31 -0.54 7.07 4.70
N TYR A 32 -0.19 6.91 3.44
CA TYR A 32 -0.87 6.04 2.48
C TYR A 32 0.15 5.16 1.77
N ALA A 33 -0.13 3.87 1.65
CA ALA A 33 0.59 2.97 0.77
C ALA A 33 -0.34 2.56 -0.37
N ILE A 34 0.17 2.52 -1.60
CA ILE A 34 -0.60 2.17 -2.80
C ILE A 34 0.18 1.12 -3.57
N SER A 35 -0.45 0.00 -3.87
CA SER A 35 0.11 -1.09 -4.65
C SER A 35 -0.06 -0.86 -6.17
N SER A 36 0.74 -1.57 -6.97
CA SER A 36 0.60 -1.60 -8.44
C SER A 36 -0.73 -2.20 -8.91
N LEU A 37 -1.45 -2.90 -8.04
CA LEU A 37 -2.79 -3.43 -8.27
C LEU A 37 -3.91 -2.45 -7.89
N ASN A 38 -3.54 -1.18 -7.65
CA ASN A 38 -4.42 -0.08 -7.31
C ASN A 38 -5.20 -0.31 -6.00
N VAL A 39 -4.59 -1.01 -5.04
CA VAL A 39 -5.09 -1.17 -3.69
C VAL A 39 -4.34 -0.23 -2.77
N ASP A 40 -5.07 0.50 -1.94
CA ASP A 40 -4.51 1.41 -0.96
C ASP A 40 -4.67 0.91 0.48
N GLY A 41 -3.73 1.36 1.33
CA GLY A 41 -3.79 1.21 2.77
C GLY A 41 -3.44 2.53 3.45
N ALA A 42 -4.30 2.97 4.36
CA ALA A 42 -4.15 4.24 5.08
C ALA A 42 -3.87 4.03 6.57
N GLY A 43 -2.90 4.78 7.11
CA GLY A 43 -2.45 4.64 8.50
C GLY A 43 -1.96 5.95 9.12
N LYS A 44 -1.87 5.97 10.46
CA LYS A 44 -1.25 7.09 11.19
C LYS A 44 0.27 6.97 11.20
N THR A 45 0.81 5.78 10.94
CA THR A 45 2.23 5.51 10.73
C THR A 45 2.48 4.89 9.35
N ILE A 46 3.76 4.92 8.92
CA ILE A 46 4.22 4.25 7.69
C ILE A 46 3.91 2.75 7.75
N GLU A 47 4.20 2.10 8.88
CA GLU A 47 4.01 0.65 9.06
C GLU A 47 2.53 0.25 9.00
N GLU A 48 1.63 1.04 9.59
CA GLU A 48 0.19 0.79 9.49
C GLU A 48 -0.30 0.88 8.05
N ALA A 49 0.13 1.91 7.31
CA ALA A 49 -0.26 2.10 5.91
C ALA A 49 0.24 0.92 5.06
N LYS A 50 1.50 0.52 5.23
CA LYS A 50 2.10 -0.65 4.57
C LYS A 50 1.34 -1.93 4.88
N GLY A 51 1.16 -2.26 6.16
CA GLY A 51 0.50 -3.49 6.59
C GLY A 51 -0.93 -3.61 6.06
N LYS A 52 -1.70 -2.52 6.08
CA LYS A 52 -3.05 -2.50 5.50
C LYS A 52 -3.04 -2.67 3.98
N CYS A 53 -2.15 -1.97 3.28
CA CYS A 53 -2.02 -2.07 1.83
C CYS A 53 -1.64 -3.50 1.42
N GLU A 54 -0.68 -4.11 2.09
CA GLU A 54 -0.23 -5.48 1.82
C GLU A 54 -1.33 -6.50 2.11
N SER A 55 -2.04 -6.37 3.24
CA SER A 55 -3.14 -7.27 3.60
C SER A 55 -4.31 -7.17 2.61
N ALA A 56 -4.69 -5.95 2.22
CA ALA A 56 -5.73 -5.72 1.22
C ALA A 56 -5.31 -6.19 -0.16
N THR A 57 -4.05 -6.00 -0.53
CA THR A 57 -3.49 -6.49 -1.80
C THR A 57 -3.50 -8.01 -1.85
N LYS A 58 -3.13 -8.68 -0.74
CA LYS A 58 -3.22 -10.14 -0.61
C LYS A 58 -4.66 -10.61 -0.84
N MET A 59 -5.65 -9.98 -0.19
CA MET A 59 -7.06 -10.32 -0.43
C MET A 59 -7.48 -10.12 -1.88
N GLN A 60 -7.03 -9.03 -2.52
CA GLN A 60 -7.36 -8.77 -3.92
C GLN A 60 -6.77 -9.84 -4.86
N ILE A 61 -5.52 -10.25 -4.65
CA ILE A 61 -4.88 -11.31 -5.44
C ILE A 61 -5.68 -12.61 -5.28
N LEU A 62 -5.99 -12.99 -4.03
CA LEU A 62 -6.78 -14.20 -3.73
C LEU A 62 -8.20 -14.16 -4.34
N MET A 63 -8.86 -13.01 -4.34
CA MET A 63 -10.20 -12.85 -4.94
C MET A 63 -10.15 -12.78 -6.47
N SER A 64 -9.07 -12.25 -7.03
CA SER A 64 -8.93 -12.07 -8.49
C SER A 64 -8.41 -13.33 -9.18
N GLY A 65 -7.81 -14.27 -8.44
CA GLY A 65 -7.31 -15.54 -8.98
C GLY A 65 -6.16 -15.37 -9.98
N ILE A 66 -5.37 -14.31 -9.83
CA ILE A 66 -4.14 -14.06 -10.62
C ILE A 66 -3.03 -14.98 -10.11
#